data_AF-A0A9C8GPA6-F1
#
_entry.id   AF-A0A9C8GPA6-F1
#
_cell.length_a   1.000
_cell.length_b   1.000
_cell.length_c   1.000
_cell.angle_alpha   90.00
_cell.angle_beta   90.00
_cell.angle_gamma   90.00
#
_symmetry.space_group_name_H-M   'P 1'
#
loop_
_entity.id
_entity.type
_entity.pdbx_description
1 polymer ?
#
loop_
_entity_poly.entity_id
_entity_poly.type
_entity_poly.pdbx_seq_one_letter_code
_entity_poly.pdbx_strand_id
1 'polypeptide(L)'
;MSALGIWFVIWVLIGVVAGALASVVSSEEPPYGLAVDVVVAVLATVVTGLIDYYVLRAVEIGGTIAFVIMVLEPLFGAAIFLWLLRVIKRRRGK
;
A
#
# COMPACT_ATOMS: atom_id res chain seq x y z
N MET A 1 22.05 -5.39 5.46
CA MET A 1 20.95 -4.39 5.36
C MET A 1 20.38 -4.17 6.75
N SER A 2 19.99 -2.93 7.09
CA SER A 2 19.29 -2.67 8.36
C SER A 2 17.87 -3.27 8.33
N ALA A 3 17.26 -3.50 9.50
CA ALA A 3 15.89 -3.98 9.59
C ALA A 3 14.91 -3.09 8.81
N LEU A 4 15.09 -1.76 8.88
CA LEU A 4 14.32 -0.80 8.08
C LEU A 4 14.50 -1.04 6.58
N GLY A 5 15.74 -1.27 6.11
CA GLY A 5 16.00 -1.49 4.70
C GLY A 5 15.33 -2.76 4.15
N ILE A 6 15.25 -3.82 4.96
CA ILE A 6 14.53 -5.04 4.59
C ILE A 6 13.03 -4.76 4.46
N TRP A 7 12.44 -4.11 5.47
CA TRP A 7 11.02 -3.73 5.47
C TRP A 7 10.66 -2.78 4.33
N PHE A 8 11.52 -1.81 4.03
CA PHE A 8 11.34 -0.90 2.91
C PHE A 8 11.21 -1.64 1.58
N VAL A 9 12.11 -2.60 1.32
CA VAL A 9 12.04 -3.44 0.12
C VAL A 9 10.76 -4.28 0.10
N ILE A 10 10.36 -4.85 1.25
CA ILE A 10 9.10 -5.61 1.36
C ILE A 10 7.89 -4.75 1.01
N TRP A 11 7.78 -3.53 1.55
CA TRP A 11 6.65 -2.64 1.23
C TRP A 11 6.62 -2.23 -0.23
N VAL A 12 7.79 -1.94 -0.82
CA VAL A 12 7.86 -1.66 -2.27
C VAL A 12 7.34 -2.84 -3.08
N LEU A 13 7.74 -4.07 -2.73
CA LEU A 13 7.25 -5.28 -3.41
C LEU A 13 5.73 -5.47 -3.21
N ILE A 14 5.21 -5.27 -2.00
CA ILE A 14 3.78 -5.33 -1.70
C ILE A 14 3.02 -4.30 -2.55
N GLY A 15 3.51 -3.06 -2.62
CA GLY A 15 2.90 -1.99 -3.42
C GLY A 15 2.89 -2.28 -4.91
N VAL A 16 3.99 -2.81 -5.46
CA VAL A 16 4.06 -3.22 -6.87
C VAL A 16 3.02 -4.32 -7.16
N VAL A 17 2.94 -5.34 -6.31
CA VAL A 17 1.97 -6.43 -6.46
C VAL A 17 0.54 -5.91 -6.32
N ALA A 18 0.26 -5.09 -5.31
CA ALA A 18 -1.07 -4.53 -5.07
C ALA A 18 -1.53 -3.65 -6.25
N GLY A 19 -0.67 -2.79 -6.77
CA GLY A 19 -0.98 -1.95 -7.92
C GLY A 19 -1.17 -2.74 -9.21
N ALA A 20 -0.39 -3.81 -9.41
CA ALA A 20 -0.55 -4.71 -10.56
C ALA A 20 -1.86 -5.52 -10.48
N LEU A 21 -2.27 -5.94 -9.28
CA LEU A 21 -3.51 -6.69 -9.06
C LEU A 21 -4.75 -5.79 -8.98
N ALA A 22 -4.59 -4.48 -8.85
CA ALA A 22 -5.69 -3.52 -8.74
C ALA A 22 -6.68 -3.60 -9.92
N SER A 23 -6.17 -3.84 -11.13
CA SER A 23 -6.97 -4.02 -12.35
C SER A 23 -7.64 -5.39 -12.44
N VAL A 24 -7.17 -6.39 -11.69
CA VAL A 24 -7.80 -7.72 -11.63
C VAL A 24 -8.95 -7.70 -10.62
N VAL A 25 -8.76 -7.02 -9.49
CA VAL A 25 -9.76 -6.94 -8.40
C VAL A 25 -10.86 -5.94 -8.73
N SER A 26 -10.55 -4.89 -9.50
CA SER A 26 -11.53 -3.90 -9.93
C SER A 26 -11.94 -4.16 -11.38
N SER A 27 -13.24 -4.31 -11.63
CA SER A 27 -13.80 -4.38 -12.98
C SER A 27 -13.65 -3.07 -13.79
N GLU A 28 -13.18 -2.00 -13.14
CA GLU A 28 -12.96 -0.71 -13.78
C GLU A 28 -11.51 -0.59 -14.23
N GLU A 29 -11.34 -0.12 -15.47
CA GLU A 29 -10.01 0.21 -15.98
C GLU A 29 -9.32 1.25 -15.09
N PRO A 30 -7.99 1.16 -14.91
CA PRO A 30 -7.25 2.13 -14.13
C PRO A 30 -7.51 3.56 -14.63
N PRO A 31 -8.02 4.48 -13.79
CA PRO A 31 -8.51 5.79 -14.22
C PRO A 31 -7.43 6.69 -14.84
N TYR A 32 -6.16 6.39 -14.53
CA TYR A 32 -4.97 7.10 -15.02
C TYR A 32 -3.91 6.13 -15.59
N GLY A 33 -4.29 4.88 -15.89
CA GLY A 33 -3.39 3.83 -16.37
C GLY A 33 -2.69 3.03 -15.27
N LEU A 34 -2.20 1.84 -15.63
CA LEU A 34 -1.58 0.87 -14.70
C LEU A 34 -0.36 1.42 -13.98
N ALA A 35 0.46 2.23 -14.67
CA ALA A 35 1.65 2.82 -14.08
C ALA A 35 1.32 3.73 -12.89
N VAL A 36 0.22 4.48 -12.95
CA VAL A 36 -0.22 5.35 -11.85
C VAL A 36 -0.73 4.53 -10.68
N ASP A 37 -1.49 3.47 -10.93
CA ASP A 37 -1.95 2.56 -9.87
C ASP A 37 -0.76 1.92 -9.14
N VAL A 38 0.26 1.46 -9.87
CA VAL A 38 1.49 0.91 -9.26
C VAL A 38 2.23 1.96 -8.42
N VAL A 39 2.43 3.16 -8.95
CA VAL A 39 3.12 4.23 -8.20
C VAL A 39 2.34 4.59 -6.94
N VAL A 40 1.03 4.76 -7.02
CA VAL A 40 0.20 5.11 -5.85
C VAL A 40 0.20 3.98 -4.83
N ALA A 41 0.11 2.73 -5.25
CA ALA A 41 0.16 1.59 -4.34
C ALA A 41 1.52 1.47 -3.62
N VAL A 42 2.63 1.70 -4.32
CA VAL A 42 3.99 1.75 -3.72
C VAL A 42 4.10 2.89 -2.72
N LEU A 43 3.64 4.10 -3.08
CA LEU A 43 3.67 5.23 -2.16
C LEU A 43 2.81 4.98 -0.92
N ALA A 44 1.60 4.45 -1.09
CA ALA A 44 0.70 4.15 0.03
C ALA A 44 1.32 3.09 0.97
N THR A 45 1.82 1.99 0.42
CA THR A 45 2.44 0.92 1.23
C THR A 45 3.69 1.39 1.96
N VAL A 46 4.57 2.15 1.29
CA VAL A 46 5.79 2.67 1.92
C VAL A 46 5.46 3.67 3.02
N VAL A 47 4.52 4.59 2.80
CA VAL A 47 4.14 5.59 3.80
C VAL A 47 3.48 4.92 5.00
N THR A 48 2.49 4.04 4.79
CA THR A 48 1.84 3.31 5.88
C THR A 48 2.83 2.43 6.64
N GLY A 49 3.66 1.66 5.93
CA GLY A 49 4.65 0.79 6.56
C GLY A 49 5.70 1.56 7.37
N LEU A 50 6.14 2.72 6.89
CA LEU A 50 7.04 3.60 7.65
C LEU A 50 6.38 4.07 8.96
N ILE A 51 5.11 4.46 8.90
CA ILE A 51 4.35 4.82 10.10
C ILE A 51 4.31 3.64 11.07
N ASP A 52 3.91 2.46 10.61
CA ASP A 52 3.80 1.25 11.44
C ASP A 52 5.13 0.89 12.08
N TYR A 53 6.24 0.95 11.33
CA TYR A 53 7.57 0.62 11.82
C TYR A 53 7.98 1.48 13.01
N TYR A 54 7.69 2.77 12.99
CA TYR A 54 8.01 3.66 14.10
C TYR A 54 6.97 3.58 15.22
N VAL A 55 5.68 3.52 14.89
CA VAL A 55 4.60 3.43 15.87
C VAL A 55 4.71 2.15 16.69
N LEU A 56 4.86 0.99 16.06
CA LEU A 56 4.95 -0.30 16.74
C LEU A 56 6.14 -0.37 17.70
N ARG A 57 7.26 0.26 17.34
CA ARG A 57 8.43 0.38 18.23
C ARG A 57 8.17 1.31 19.39
N ALA A 58 7.49 2.42 19.16
CA ALA A 58 7.14 3.37 20.22
C ALA A 58 6.17 2.77 21.24
N VAL A 59 5.29 1.85 20.82
CA VAL A 59 4.36 1.13 21.70
C VAL A 59 4.86 -0.26 22.13
N GLU A 60 6.14 -0.57 21.86
CA GLU A 60 6.81 -1.84 22.23
C GLU A 60 6.11 -3.11 21.72
N ILE A 61 5.36 -3.02 20.62
CA ILE A 61 4.75 -4.17 19.94
C ILE A 61 5.78 -4.81 19.01
N GLY A 62 6.09 -6.09 19.24
CA GLY A 62 7.05 -6.87 18.47
C GLY A 62 6.55 -8.23 18.02
N GLY A 63 7.46 -9.05 17.49
CA GLY A 63 7.19 -10.45 17.11
C GLY A 63 6.16 -10.60 15.99
N THR A 64 5.35 -11.66 16.09
CA THR A 64 4.37 -12.04 15.05
C THR A 64 3.31 -10.97 14.82
N ILE A 65 2.86 -10.29 15.89
CA ILE A 65 1.83 -9.25 15.77
C ILE A 65 2.36 -8.07 14.96
N ALA A 66 3.57 -7.59 15.27
CA ALA A 66 4.21 -6.53 14.49
C ALA A 66 4.38 -6.94 13.02
N PHE A 67 4.81 -8.17 12.75
CA PHE A 67 4.94 -8.67 11.38
C PHE A 67 3.61 -8.63 10.61
N VAL A 68 2.51 -9.08 11.23
CA VAL A 68 1.18 -9.07 10.60
C VAL A 68 0.72 -7.65 10.29
N ILE A 69 0.88 -6.72 11.24
CA ILE A 69 0.50 -5.31 11.06
C ILE A 69 1.31 -4.69 9.92
N MET A 70 2.64 -4.85 9.95
CA MET A 70 3.57 -4.28 8.96
C MET A 70 3.39 -4.84 7.53
N VAL A 71 2.58 -5.88 7.34
CA VAL A 71 2.23 -6.43 6.03
C VAL A 71 0.80 -6.07 5.64
N LEU A 72 -0.16 -6.30 6.53
CA LEU A 72 -1.58 -6.15 6.22
C LEU A 72 -2.01 -4.69 6.15
N GLU A 73 -1.59 -3.83 7.09
CA GLU A 73 -2.00 -2.42 7.07
C GLU A 73 -1.52 -1.69 5.82
N PRO A 74 -0.25 -1.82 5.37
CA PRO A 74 0.20 -1.24 4.10
C PRO A 74 -0.59 -1.75 2.90
N LEU A 75 -0.92 -3.04 2.86
CA LEU A 75 -1.70 -3.65 1.77
C LEU A 75 -3.12 -3.07 1.73
N PHE A 76 -3.81 -3.01 2.88
CA PHE A 76 -5.14 -2.39 2.98
C PHE A 76 -5.08 -0.89 2.67
N GLY A 77 -4.05 -0.20 3.13
CA GLY A 77 -3.78 1.20 2.81
C GLY A 77 -3.73 1.42 1.29
N ALA A 78 -2.91 0.65 0.57
CA ALA A 78 -2.87 0.73 -0.89
C ALA A 78 -4.22 0.43 -1.55
N ALA A 79 -4.93 -0.61 -1.12
CA ALA A 79 -6.24 -0.95 -1.66
C ALA A 79 -7.25 0.21 -1.48
N ILE A 80 -7.27 0.85 -0.31
CA ILE A 80 -8.12 2.01 -0.02
C ILE A 80 -7.75 3.20 -0.93
N PHE A 81 -6.47 3.53 -1.06
CA PHE A 81 -6.02 4.63 -1.92
C PHE A 81 -6.38 4.41 -3.39
N LEU A 82 -6.18 3.20 -3.90
CA LEU A 82 -6.54 2.82 -5.27
C LEU A 82 -8.05 2.87 -5.51
N TRP A 83 -8.84 2.46 -4.52
CA TRP A 83 -10.29 2.59 -4.56
C TRP A 83 -10.71 4.07 -4.56
N LEU A 84 -10.10 4.91 -3.71
CA LEU A 84 -10.36 6.35 -3.67
C LEU A 84 -10.08 7.03 -5.01
N LEU A 85 -8.98 6.69 -5.69
CA LEU A 85 -8.69 7.22 -7.03
C LEU A 85 -9.83 6.94 -8.02
N ARG A 86 -10.37 5.72 -8.02
CA ARG A 86 -11.49 5.32 -8.88
C ARG A 86 -12.76 6.09 -8.53
N VAL A 87 -13.09 6.20 -7.24
CA VAL A 87 -14.25 6.97 -6.75
C VAL A 87 -14.15 8.44 -7.15
N ILE A 88 -12.98 9.06 -6.98
CA ILE A 88 -12.74 10.48 -7.32
C ILE A 88 -12.90 10.70 -8.82
N LYS A 89 -12.30 9.83 -9.66
CA LYS A 89 -12.44 9.92 -11.11
C LYS A 89 -13.91 9.78 -11.54
N ARG A 90 -14.64 8.80 -10.97
CA ARG A 90 -16.07 8.59 -11.26
C ARG A 90 -16.91 9.83 -10.94
N ARG A 91 -16.57 10.57 -9.87
CA ARG A 91 -17.26 11.82 -9.51
C ARG A 91 -16.88 13.01 -10.38
N ARG A 92 -15.64 13.07 -10.91
CA ARG A 92 -15.20 14.14 -11.82
C ARG A 92 -15.65 13.94 -13.28
N GLY A 93 -15.98 12.71 -13.67
CA GLY A 93 -16.49 12.38 -15.02
C GLY A 93 -18.01 12.52 -15.16
N LYS A 94 -18.71 12.91 -14.09
CA LYS A 94 -20.10 13.38 -14.10
C LYS A 94 -20.09 14.90 -14.02
#